data_AF-A0A976E8L9-F1
#
_entry.id   AF-A0A976E8L9-F1
#
_cell.length_a   1.000
_cell.length_b   1.000
_cell.length_c   1.000
_cell.angle_alpha   90.00
_cell.angle_beta   90.00
_cell.angle_gamma   90.00
#
_symmetry.space_group_name_H-M   'P 1'
#
loop_
_entity.id
_entity.type
_entity.pdbx_description
1 polymer ?
#
loop_
_entity_poly.entity_id
_entity_poly.type
_entity_poly.pdbx_seq_one_letter_code
_entity_poly.pdbx_strand_id
1 'polypeptide(L)'
;MKPFLPFALALLATACSAVVPSTAARLATMDPLTADPAALELVILLPPGLSIVPGSARLAFGATRGAETRSGSFALEDRPLPAGITPPTGATPLALALTAADADRMRALQADIAEWKREGGAKGSLGLGLGGCAIGAGPAPDAVGTVLIRLVDGGPFLPLIREGNLADLLGPEVLAAIEPCKGAE
;
A
#
# COMPACT_ATOMS: atom_id res chain seq x y z
N MET A 1 25.11 18.21 49.17
CA MET A 1 25.97 18.77 48.09
C MET A 1 26.42 17.64 47.16
N LYS A 2 25.77 17.49 46.00
CA LYS A 2 26.32 17.47 44.63
C LYS A 2 25.26 16.80 43.72
N PRO A 3 24.95 17.38 42.55
CA PRO A 3 23.79 17.04 41.72
C PRO A 3 24.18 16.11 40.56
N PHE A 4 23.27 15.31 40.01
CA PHE A 4 23.45 14.73 38.67
C PHE A 4 22.11 14.53 37.95
N LEU A 5 21.81 15.55 37.14
CA LEU A 5 21.22 15.59 35.79
C LEU A 5 20.29 14.44 35.33
N PRO A 6 19.03 14.74 34.92
CA PRO A 6 18.18 13.77 34.25
C PRO A 6 18.58 13.63 32.77
N PHE A 7 18.91 12.43 32.35
CA PHE A 7 19.15 12.09 30.95
C PHE A 7 17.79 11.99 30.25
N ALA A 8 17.38 13.06 29.58
CA ALA A 8 16.20 13.08 28.73
C ALA A 8 16.49 12.27 27.46
N LEU A 9 16.04 11.02 27.45
CA LEU A 9 16.06 10.15 26.28
C LEU A 9 15.00 10.64 25.29
N ALA A 10 15.41 11.46 24.32
CA ALA A 10 14.58 11.82 23.19
C ALA A 10 14.42 10.60 22.26
N LEU A 11 13.31 9.87 22.40
CA LEU A 11 12.87 8.90 21.40
C LEU A 11 12.52 9.65 20.11
N LEU A 12 13.44 9.66 19.15
CA LEU A 12 13.17 10.07 17.79
C LEU A 12 12.33 8.98 17.12
N ALA A 13 11.07 9.30 16.85
CA ALA A 13 10.16 8.46 16.07
C ALA A 13 10.62 8.40 14.60
N THR A 14 11.41 7.40 14.23
CA THR A 14 11.92 7.21 12.85
C THR A 14 11.00 6.36 11.96
N ALA A 15 9.86 5.88 12.47
CA ALA A 15 9.03 4.87 11.81
C ALA A 15 8.13 5.38 10.64
N CYS A 16 8.07 6.69 10.35
CA CYS A 16 7.26 7.19 9.23
C CYS A 16 8.04 7.34 7.90
N SER A 17 9.29 6.91 7.83
CA SER A 17 10.24 7.34 6.77
C SER A 17 10.10 6.62 5.42
N ALA A 18 9.36 5.51 5.36
CA ALA A 18 9.23 4.71 4.13
C ALA A 18 8.21 5.29 3.13
N VAL A 19 7.20 6.01 3.62
CA VAL A 19 6.22 6.69 2.78
C VAL A 19 6.88 7.93 2.17
N VAL A 20 6.92 8.01 0.84
CA VAL A 20 7.57 9.15 0.17
C VAL A 20 6.73 10.41 0.38
N PRO A 21 7.23 11.45 1.10
CA PRO A 21 6.40 12.60 1.50
C PRO A 21 5.82 13.38 0.32
N SER A 22 6.54 13.43 -0.80
CA SER A 22 6.06 14.12 -2.01
C SER A 22 4.89 13.38 -2.67
N THR A 23 4.85 12.05 -2.61
CA THR A 23 3.70 11.27 -3.10
C THR A 23 2.52 11.37 -2.14
N ALA A 24 2.77 11.33 -0.83
CA ALA A 24 1.73 11.56 0.18
C ALA A 24 1.11 12.96 0.05
N ALA A 25 1.92 14.00 -0.17
CA ALA A 25 1.43 15.36 -0.40
C ALA A 25 0.59 15.45 -1.69
N ARG A 26 1.03 14.81 -2.79
CA ARG A 26 0.24 14.74 -4.03
C ARG A 26 -1.10 14.05 -3.81
N LEU A 27 -1.10 12.90 -3.13
CA LEU A 27 -2.32 12.18 -2.76
C LEU A 27 -3.25 13.03 -1.89
N ALA A 28 -2.70 13.81 -0.95
CA ALA A 28 -3.48 14.71 -0.10
C ALA A 28 -4.12 15.89 -0.86
N THR A 29 -3.52 16.32 -1.97
CA THR A 29 -4.08 17.36 -2.86
C THR A 29 -5.04 16.82 -3.91
N MET A 30 -5.02 15.52 -4.18
CA MET A 30 -5.98 14.89 -5.06
C MET A 30 -7.33 14.76 -4.37
N ASP A 31 -8.41 14.95 -5.11
CA ASP A 31 -9.73 14.54 -4.64
C ASP A 31 -9.94 13.05 -4.97
N PRO A 32 -9.79 12.13 -3.99
CA PRO A 32 -9.94 10.71 -4.24
C PRO A 32 -11.39 10.32 -4.58
N LEU A 33 -12.36 11.23 -4.48
CA LEU A 33 -13.75 10.99 -4.86
C LEU A 33 -14.02 11.26 -6.34
N THR A 34 -13.11 11.96 -7.02
CA THR A 34 -13.22 12.24 -8.46
C THR A 34 -12.17 11.50 -9.29
N ALA A 35 -11.20 10.83 -8.65
CA ALA A 35 -10.23 10.00 -9.35
C ALA A 35 -10.91 8.77 -9.95
N ASP A 36 -10.65 8.47 -11.23
CA ASP A 36 -11.16 7.26 -11.88
C ASP A 36 -10.47 6.01 -11.31
N PRO A 37 -11.18 5.10 -10.64
CA PRO A 37 -10.58 3.87 -10.12
C PRO A 37 -9.98 2.99 -11.22
N ALA A 38 -10.52 3.01 -12.45
CA ALA A 38 -9.99 2.21 -13.54
C ALA A 38 -8.59 2.67 -14.02
N ALA A 39 -8.21 3.91 -13.71
CA ALA A 39 -6.89 4.46 -14.00
C ALA A 39 -5.85 4.13 -12.92
N LEU A 40 -6.26 3.50 -11.80
CA LEU A 40 -5.35 3.12 -10.73
C LEU A 40 -4.55 1.88 -11.11
N GLU A 41 -3.23 2.01 -11.08
CA GLU A 41 -2.30 0.91 -11.28
C GLU A 41 -1.24 0.92 -10.18
N LEU A 42 -0.92 -0.26 -9.68
CA LEU A 42 0.09 -0.48 -8.64
C LEU A 42 1.21 -1.33 -9.23
N VAL A 43 2.45 -0.96 -8.93
CA VAL A 43 3.59 -1.84 -9.17
C VAL A 43 4.30 -2.07 -7.85
N ILE A 44 4.37 -3.33 -7.44
CA ILE A 44 5.03 -3.77 -6.22
C ILE A 44 6.33 -4.45 -6.62
N LEU A 45 7.43 -4.04 -6.02
CA LEU A 45 8.72 -4.70 -6.15
C LEU A 45 8.91 -5.53 -4.88
N LEU A 46 8.63 -6.82 -4.98
CA LEU A 46 8.74 -7.76 -3.88
C LEU A 46 10.21 -8.13 -3.67
N PRO A 47 10.72 -8.16 -2.43
CA PRO A 47 12.08 -8.61 -2.16
C PRO A 47 12.26 -10.10 -2.48
N PRO A 48 13.52 -10.56 -2.64
CA PRO A 48 13.81 -11.99 -2.73
C PRO A 48 13.21 -12.78 -1.58
N GLY A 49 12.73 -14.00 -1.87
CA GLY A 49 12.13 -14.89 -0.86
C GLY A 49 10.68 -14.58 -0.52
N LEU A 50 10.07 -13.54 -1.09
CA LEU A 50 8.66 -13.22 -0.93
C LEU A 50 7.91 -13.34 -2.27
N SER A 51 6.73 -13.94 -2.21
CA SER A 51 5.71 -13.87 -3.25
C SER A 51 4.36 -13.50 -2.65
N ILE A 52 3.32 -13.47 -3.48
CA ILE A 52 1.95 -13.32 -3.03
C ILE A 52 1.13 -14.57 -3.37
N VAL A 53 0.14 -14.86 -2.54
CA VAL A 53 -0.89 -15.84 -2.83
C VAL A 53 -1.73 -15.31 -4.00
N PRO A 54 -1.93 -16.09 -5.08
CA PRO A 54 -2.74 -15.65 -6.22
C PRO A 54 -4.14 -15.17 -5.80
N GLY A 55 -4.59 -14.03 -6.33
CA GLY A 55 -5.91 -13.45 -6.05
C GLY A 55 -6.08 -12.87 -4.64
N SER A 56 -5.01 -12.82 -3.83
CA SER A 56 -5.05 -12.23 -2.48
C SER A 56 -4.98 -10.70 -2.48
N ALA A 57 -4.53 -10.10 -3.58
CA ALA A 57 -4.33 -8.66 -3.65
C ALA A 57 -5.65 -7.89 -3.61
N ARG A 58 -5.74 -6.93 -2.69
CA ARG A 58 -6.91 -6.10 -2.47
C ARG A 58 -6.53 -4.63 -2.29
N LEU A 59 -7.32 -3.74 -2.89
CA LEU A 59 -7.32 -2.33 -2.58
C LEU A 59 -8.43 -2.06 -1.56
N ALA A 60 -8.09 -1.44 -0.44
CA ALA A 60 -9.05 -0.94 0.53
C ALA A 60 -9.25 0.56 0.31
N PHE A 61 -10.50 1.01 0.23
CA PHE A 61 -10.83 2.42 0.07
C PHE A 61 -12.00 2.78 0.98
N GLY A 62 -11.97 3.97 1.57
CA GLY A 62 -13.06 4.43 2.42
C GLY A 62 -12.90 5.84 2.95
N ALA A 63 -13.81 6.21 3.84
CA ALA A 63 -13.79 7.45 4.58
C ALA A 63 -14.43 7.30 5.97
N THR A 64 -14.00 8.13 6.91
CA THR A 64 -14.53 8.19 8.28
C THR A 64 -15.05 9.59 8.62
N ARG A 65 -16.15 9.66 9.38
CA ARG A 65 -16.79 10.89 9.89
C ARG A 65 -17.24 10.65 11.32
N GLY A 66 -16.51 11.20 12.29
CA GLY A 66 -16.73 10.85 13.71
C GLY A 66 -16.52 9.35 13.93
N ALA A 67 -17.53 8.66 14.44
CA ALA A 67 -17.52 7.20 14.64
C ALA A 67 -18.05 6.41 13.42
N GLU A 68 -18.62 7.09 12.42
CA GLU A 68 -19.15 6.45 11.22
C GLU A 68 -18.05 6.17 10.19
N THR A 69 -18.14 5.01 9.53
CA THR A 69 -17.22 4.59 8.46
C THR A 69 -18.01 4.16 7.23
N ARG A 70 -17.50 4.52 6.06
CA ARG A 70 -17.91 4.00 4.75
C ARG A 70 -16.66 3.45 4.07
N SER A 71 -16.62 2.15 3.79
CA SER A 71 -15.42 1.51 3.26
C SER A 71 -15.73 0.27 2.43
N GLY A 72 -14.84 -0.06 1.50
CA GLY A 72 -14.90 -1.26 0.69
C GLY A 72 -13.52 -1.88 0.48
N SER A 73 -13.53 -3.16 0.11
CA SER A 73 -12.35 -3.92 -0.31
C SER A 73 -12.58 -4.45 -1.73
N PHE A 74 -11.60 -4.21 -2.59
CA PHE A 74 -11.70 -4.34 -4.04
C PHE A 74 -10.57 -5.25 -4.54
N ALA A 75 -10.91 -6.27 -5.33
CA ALA A 75 -9.99 -7.18 -5.98
C ALA A 75 -9.06 -6.44 -6.93
N LEU A 76 -7.77 -6.77 -6.81
CA LEU A 76 -6.78 -6.44 -7.81
C LEU A 76 -6.50 -7.68 -8.66
N GLU A 77 -6.22 -7.46 -9.95
CA GLU A 77 -5.81 -8.47 -10.91
C GLU A 77 -4.44 -8.15 -11.48
N ASP A 78 -3.72 -9.21 -11.88
CA ASP A 78 -2.41 -9.10 -12.49
C ASP A 78 -2.48 -8.37 -13.84
N ARG A 79 -1.52 -7.50 -14.07
CA ARG A 79 -1.31 -6.80 -15.33
C ARG A 79 0.09 -7.07 -15.87
N PRO A 80 0.30 -6.93 -17.20
CA PRO A 80 1.64 -6.87 -17.75
C PRO A 80 2.44 -5.75 -17.09
N LEU A 81 3.69 -6.02 -16.72
CA LEU A 81 4.56 -5.00 -16.15
C LEU A 81 4.73 -3.83 -17.14
N PRO A 82 4.44 -2.58 -16.73
CA PRO A 82 4.61 -1.43 -17.60
C PRO A 82 6.06 -1.20 -18.01
N ALA A 83 6.25 -0.70 -19.23
CA ALA A 83 7.55 -0.32 -19.73
C ALA A 83 8.20 0.76 -18.84
N GLY A 84 9.52 0.69 -18.69
CA GLY A 84 10.30 1.67 -17.91
C GLY A 84 10.40 1.36 -16.42
N ILE A 85 9.70 0.35 -15.90
CA ILE A 85 9.98 -0.19 -14.56
C ILE A 85 11.13 -1.17 -14.64
N THR A 86 12.23 -0.86 -13.95
CA THR A 86 13.37 -1.77 -13.79
C THR A 86 13.43 -2.23 -12.34
N PRO A 87 13.12 -3.50 -12.04
CA PRO A 87 13.24 -4.02 -10.68
C PRO A 87 14.72 -4.08 -10.27
N PRO A 88 15.04 -3.86 -8.98
CA PRO A 88 16.38 -4.14 -8.47
C PRO A 88 16.71 -5.63 -8.58
N THR A 89 18.01 -5.96 -8.53
CA THR A 89 18.46 -7.35 -8.70
C THR A 89 17.82 -8.26 -7.65
N GLY A 90 17.22 -9.36 -8.10
CA GLY A 90 16.57 -10.34 -7.23
C GLY A 90 15.15 -9.98 -6.77
N ALA A 91 14.67 -8.77 -7.06
CA ALA A 91 13.28 -8.41 -6.77
C ALA A 91 12.33 -8.95 -7.85
N THR A 92 11.13 -9.33 -7.42
CA THR A 92 10.06 -9.78 -8.30
C THR A 92 9.06 -8.65 -8.50
N PRO A 93 8.98 -8.06 -9.71
CA PRO A 93 7.98 -7.02 -9.98
C PRO A 93 6.60 -7.65 -10.18
N LEU A 94 5.59 -6.99 -9.64
CA LEU A 94 4.18 -7.35 -9.80
C LEU A 94 3.38 -6.10 -10.14
N ALA A 95 2.73 -6.09 -11.29
CA ALA A 95 1.81 -5.03 -11.68
C ALA A 95 0.36 -5.46 -11.44
N LEU A 96 -0.42 -4.60 -10.81
CA LEU A 96 -1.79 -4.85 -10.38
C LEU A 96 -2.70 -3.69 -10.75
N ALA A 97 -3.93 -3.99 -11.15
CA ALA A 97 -4.98 -3.00 -11.33
C ALA A 97 -6.30 -3.52 -10.77
N LEU A 98 -7.28 -2.63 -10.59
CA LEU A 98 -8.64 -3.06 -10.24
C LEU A 98 -9.24 -3.89 -11.38
N THR A 99 -9.99 -4.93 -11.02
CA THR A 99 -10.88 -5.59 -11.99
C THR A 99 -11.94 -4.60 -12.47
N ALA A 100 -12.48 -4.78 -13.68
CA ALA A 100 -13.52 -3.88 -14.20
C ALA A 100 -14.74 -3.79 -13.27
N ALA A 101 -15.20 -4.94 -12.76
CA ALA A 101 -16.30 -5.01 -11.81
C ALA A 101 -16.00 -4.24 -10.51
N ASP A 102 -14.76 -4.28 -10.03
CA ASP A 102 -14.40 -3.62 -8.78
C ASP A 102 -14.07 -2.15 -8.95
N ALA A 103 -13.64 -1.73 -10.14
CA ALA A 103 -13.62 -0.32 -10.51
C ALA A 103 -15.03 0.28 -10.51
N ASP A 104 -16.04 -0.43 -11.02
CA ASP A 104 -17.45 0.00 -10.94
C ASP A 104 -17.95 0.08 -9.49
N ARG A 105 -17.68 -0.94 -8.66
CA ARG A 105 -18.05 -0.92 -7.24
C ARG A 105 -17.37 0.22 -6.49
N MET A 106 -16.10 0.51 -6.80
CA MET A 106 -15.36 1.59 -6.17
C MET A 106 -15.92 2.97 -6.58
N ARG A 107 -16.31 3.16 -7.84
CA ARG A 107 -17.01 4.38 -8.29
C ARG A 107 -18.33 4.59 -7.56
N ALA A 108 -19.09 3.51 -7.33
CA ALA A 108 -20.33 3.59 -6.55
C ALA A 108 -20.06 4.01 -5.10
N LEU A 109 -19.02 3.48 -4.46
CA LEU A 109 -18.62 3.88 -3.11
C LEU A 109 -18.09 5.33 -3.06
N GLN A 110 -17.35 5.78 -4.07
CA GLN A 110 -16.93 7.18 -4.18
C GLN A 110 -18.14 8.13 -4.23
N ALA A 111 -19.17 7.78 -5.02
CA ALA A 111 -20.40 8.56 -5.11
C ALA A 111 -21.17 8.60 -3.78
N ASP A 112 -21.30 7.46 -3.10
CA ASP A 112 -21.91 7.37 -1.76
C ASP A 112 -21.16 8.25 -0.74
N ILE A 113 -19.83 8.15 -0.69
CA ILE A 113 -19.01 8.97 0.20
C ILE A 113 -19.10 10.45 -0.16
N ALA A 114 -19.17 10.81 -1.45
CA ALA A 114 -19.30 12.18 -1.90
C ALA A 114 -20.61 12.82 -1.43
N GLU A 115 -21.73 12.11 -1.53
CA GLU A 115 -23.01 12.58 -1.01
C GLU A 115 -22.98 12.69 0.52
N TRP A 116 -22.49 11.64 1.18
CA TRP A 116 -22.36 11.59 2.63
C TRP A 116 -21.47 12.71 3.21
N LYS A 117 -20.47 13.18 2.46
CA LYS A 117 -19.60 14.31 2.85
C LYS A 117 -20.28 15.67 2.74
N ARG A 118 -21.40 15.81 2.02
CA ARG A 118 -22.13 17.10 1.93
C ARG A 118 -22.71 17.52 3.28
N GLU A 119 -23.01 16.54 4.13
CA GLU A 119 -23.55 16.74 5.48
C GLU A 119 -22.48 17.00 6.54
N GLY A 120 -21.19 16.79 6.22
CA GLY A 120 -20.09 16.99 7.17
C GLY A 120 -18.74 16.46 6.66
N GLY A 121 -17.64 17.02 7.18
CA GLY A 121 -16.29 16.63 6.74
C GLY A 121 -15.91 15.19 7.09
N ALA A 122 -15.48 14.42 6.08
CA ALA A 122 -14.95 13.07 6.26
C ALA A 122 -13.46 12.98 5.86
N LYS A 123 -12.72 12.08 6.51
CA LYS A 123 -11.31 11.77 6.21
C LYS A 123 -11.24 10.51 5.37
N GLY A 124 -10.60 10.59 4.19
CA GLY A 124 -10.42 9.44 3.31
C GLY A 124 -9.30 8.50 3.76
N SER A 125 -9.38 7.25 3.34
CA SER A 125 -8.34 6.24 3.51
C SER A 125 -8.18 5.43 2.22
N LEU A 126 -6.93 5.05 1.93
CA LEU A 126 -6.56 4.14 0.87
C LEU A 126 -5.51 3.17 1.44
N GLY A 127 -5.69 1.88 1.20
CA GLY A 127 -4.79 0.83 1.68
C GLY A 127 -4.59 -0.24 0.62
N LEU A 128 -3.44 -0.90 0.67
CA LEU A 128 -3.10 -2.05 -0.15
C LEU A 128 -2.94 -3.27 0.77
N GLY A 129 -3.72 -4.31 0.53
CA GLY A 129 -3.60 -5.61 1.18
C GLY A 129 -3.05 -6.64 0.22
N LEU A 130 -2.08 -7.43 0.67
CA LEU A 130 -1.47 -8.52 -0.09
C LEU A 130 -1.37 -9.74 0.84
N GLY A 131 -1.78 -10.91 0.38
CA GLY A 131 -1.49 -12.16 1.09
C GLY A 131 -0.09 -12.63 0.72
N GLY A 132 0.91 -12.31 1.53
CA GLY A 132 2.29 -12.75 1.30
C GLY A 132 2.46 -14.25 1.53
N CYS A 133 3.36 -14.88 0.77
CA CYS A 133 3.83 -16.24 1.03
C CYS A 133 5.35 -16.33 0.80
N ALA A 134 6.01 -17.22 1.54
CA ALA A 134 7.46 -17.38 1.51
C ALA A 134 7.89 -18.30 0.35
N ILE A 135 8.97 -17.91 -0.34
CA ILE A 135 9.73 -18.76 -1.26
C ILE A 135 11.00 -19.19 -0.54
N GLY A 136 11.30 -20.49 -0.52
CA GLY A 136 12.47 -21.02 0.17
C GLY A 136 12.43 -20.72 1.67
N ALA A 137 13.46 -20.05 2.19
CA ALA A 137 13.53 -19.65 3.61
C ALA A 137 12.68 -18.40 3.95
N GLY A 138 12.03 -17.77 2.96
CA GLY A 138 11.31 -16.51 3.14
C GLY A 138 12.17 -15.27 2.91
N PRO A 139 11.58 -14.06 3.01
CA PRO A 139 12.33 -12.82 2.91
C PRO A 139 13.31 -12.66 4.08
N ALA A 140 14.42 -11.97 3.84
CA ALA A 140 15.34 -11.61 4.91
C ALA A 140 14.65 -10.71 5.97
N PRO A 141 15.08 -10.73 7.24
CA PRO A 141 14.47 -9.89 8.30
C PRO A 141 14.54 -8.39 8.02
N ASP A 142 15.57 -7.96 7.29
CA ASP A 142 15.79 -6.57 6.86
C ASP A 142 15.31 -6.30 5.43
N ALA A 143 14.59 -7.25 4.82
CA ALA A 143 14.09 -7.11 3.46
C ALA A 143 13.23 -5.85 3.31
N VAL A 144 13.37 -5.22 2.15
CA VAL A 144 12.65 -3.99 1.81
C VAL A 144 11.74 -4.19 0.61
N GLY A 145 10.57 -3.55 0.65
CA GLY A 145 9.59 -3.52 -0.43
C GLY A 145 9.46 -2.12 -1.01
N THR A 146 9.11 -2.04 -2.28
CA THR A 146 8.76 -0.78 -2.94
C THR A 146 7.37 -0.89 -3.55
N VAL A 147 6.55 0.14 -3.38
CA VAL A 147 5.23 0.24 -4.00
C VAL A 147 5.19 1.53 -4.81
N LEU A 148 4.91 1.40 -6.10
CA LEU A 148 4.67 2.49 -7.02
C LEU A 148 3.16 2.54 -7.32
N ILE A 149 2.63 3.75 -7.49
CA ILE A 149 1.24 3.98 -7.82
C ILE A 149 1.11 4.92 -9.01
N ARG A 150 0.23 4.57 -9.94
CA ARG A 150 -0.25 5.47 -11.00
C ARG A 150 -1.70 5.82 -10.69
N LEU A 151 -2.02 7.10 -10.84
CA LEU A 151 -3.31 7.65 -10.43
C LEU A 151 -4.16 8.14 -11.60
N VAL A 152 -3.55 8.27 -12.78
CA VAL A 152 -4.17 8.73 -14.02
C VAL A 152 -3.66 7.85 -15.15
N ASP A 153 -4.54 7.55 -16.11
CA ASP A 153 -4.16 6.72 -17.25
C ASP A 153 -3.05 7.41 -18.05
N GLY A 154 -2.05 6.63 -18.48
CA GLY A 154 -0.83 7.13 -19.13
C GLY A 154 0.06 8.03 -18.28
N GLY A 155 -0.28 8.31 -17.01
CA GLY A 155 0.52 9.12 -16.10
C GLY A 155 1.80 8.44 -15.61
N PRO A 156 2.70 9.18 -14.93
CA PRO A 156 3.89 8.59 -14.34
C PRO A 156 3.54 7.73 -13.12
N PHE A 157 4.34 6.70 -12.88
CA PHE A 157 4.37 6.03 -11.59
C PHE A 157 5.03 6.92 -10.54
N LEU A 158 4.36 7.06 -9.40
CA LEU A 158 4.85 7.76 -8.23
C LEU A 158 5.24 6.73 -7.17
N PRO A 159 6.40 6.85 -6.51
CA PRO A 159 6.75 5.95 -5.43
C PRO A 159 5.89 6.24 -4.22
N LEU A 160 5.02 5.32 -3.84
CA LEU A 160 4.22 5.41 -2.62
C LEU A 160 5.05 5.01 -1.40
N ILE A 161 5.68 3.85 -1.51
CA ILE A 161 6.64 3.32 -0.54
C ILE A 161 7.96 3.11 -1.29
N ARG A 162 9.06 3.61 -0.76
CA ARG A 162 10.40 3.39 -1.31
C ARG A 162 11.24 2.64 -0.28
N GLU A 163 11.71 1.45 -0.66
CA GLU A 163 12.61 0.63 0.17
C GLU A 163 12.13 0.52 1.63
N GLY A 164 10.82 0.35 1.82
CA GLY A 164 10.24 0.23 3.15
C GLY A 164 10.55 -1.13 3.75
N ASN A 165 11.09 -1.15 4.97
CA ASN A 165 11.38 -2.37 5.68
C ASN A 165 10.08 -3.17 5.92
N LEU A 166 10.09 -4.47 5.60
CA LEU A 166 8.90 -5.31 5.68
C LEU A 166 8.37 -5.46 7.10
N ALA A 167 9.24 -5.52 8.12
CA ALA A 167 8.82 -5.62 9.52
C ALA A 167 8.09 -4.35 9.97
N ASP A 168 8.53 -3.18 9.51
CA ASP A 168 7.85 -1.91 9.79
C ASP A 168 6.51 -1.78 9.04
N LEU A 169 6.43 -2.31 7.82
CA LEU A 169 5.23 -2.21 6.96
C LEU A 169 4.13 -3.20 7.34
N LEU A 170 4.51 -4.44 7.70
CA LEU A 170 3.58 -5.54 7.97
C LEU A 170 3.36 -5.76 9.47
N GLY A 171 4.32 -5.36 10.30
CA GLY A 171 4.45 -5.79 11.68
C GLY A 171 5.28 -7.08 11.80
N PRO A 172 6.11 -7.23 12.83
CA PRO A 172 7.00 -8.37 12.98
C PRO A 172 6.25 -9.70 13.16
N GLU A 173 5.07 -9.68 13.78
CA GLU A 173 4.24 -10.87 13.98
C GLU A 173 3.69 -11.39 12.65
N VAL A 174 3.23 -10.49 11.77
CA VAL A 174 2.71 -10.86 10.44
C VAL A 174 3.84 -11.39 9.57
N LEU A 175 5.02 -10.74 9.60
CA LEU A 175 6.19 -11.18 8.85
C LEU A 175 6.64 -12.58 9.27
N ALA A 176 6.66 -12.86 10.58
CA ALA A 176 7.00 -14.18 11.12
C ALA A 176 5.94 -15.25 10.81
N ALA A 177 4.69 -14.84 10.57
CA ALA A 177 3.57 -15.74 10.27
C ALA A 177 3.40 -16.02 8.76
N ILE A 178 4.29 -15.52 7.90
CA ILE A 178 4.22 -15.78 6.46
C ILE A 178 4.44 -17.28 6.20
N GLU A 179 3.40 -17.94 5.70
CA GLU A 179 3.46 -19.36 5.34
C GLU A 179 4.17 -19.56 3.98
N PRO A 180 4.76 -20.73 3.74
CA PRO A 180 5.31 -21.09 2.43
C PRO A 180 4.25 -21.03 1.33
N CYS A 181 4.66 -20.62 0.12
CA CYS A 181 3.78 -20.64 -1.04
C CYS A 181 3.38 -22.08 -1.39
N LYS A 182 2.07 -22.35 -1.50
CA LYS A 182 1.58 -23.66 -1.93
C LYS A 182 1.90 -23.88 -3.41
N GLY A 183 2.75 -24.86 -3.71
CA GLY A 183 3.20 -25.18 -5.07
C GLY A 183 4.57 -24.59 -5.47
N ALA A 184 5.34 -24.07 -4.52
CA ALA A 184 6.74 -23.70 -4.72
C ALA A 184 7.67 -24.91 -4.44
N GLU A 185 7.53 -25.97 -5.23
CA GLU A 185 8.51 -27.06 -5.36
C GLU A 185 9.25 -26.94 -6.71
#